data_AF-A0A937XEL2-F1
#
_entry.id   AF-A0A937XEL2-F1
#
_cell.length_a   1.000
_cell.length_b   1.000
_cell.length_c   1.000
_cell.angle_alpha   90.00
_cell.angle_beta   90.00
_cell.angle_gamma   90.00
#
_symmetry.space_group_name_H-M   'P 1'
#
loop_
_entity.id
_entity.type
_entity.pdbx_description
1 polymer ?
#
loop_
_entity_poly.entity_id
_entity_poly.type
_entity_poly.pdbx_seq_one_letter_code
_entity_poly.pdbx_strand_id
1 'polypeptide(L)'
;TNRMVCQYMLEHYQVCAERYTRLTADDCARLRALAAWERRVRGAWGEVRAWEVSAAGTEAARVGGEIRVACRVALGSLAPEDVAVQVYHGRLDEHGRIGAAQAVDLAGEGEAGAGVFRYAGRLPCERSGRMGFAVRVLPRHEDQLHPHELRLMRWAE
;
A
#
# COMPACT_ATOMS: atom_id res chain seq x y z
N THR A 1 -19.03 -3.68 -32.19
CA THR A 1 -17.63 -3.19 -32.30
C THR A 1 -17.45 -1.76 -31.79
N ASN A 2 -18.37 -0.83 -32.08
CA ASN A 2 -18.29 0.56 -31.61
C ASN A 2 -18.28 0.70 -30.06
N ARG A 3 -19.07 -0.12 -29.33
CA ARG A 3 -19.09 -0.12 -27.85
C ARG A 3 -17.71 -0.41 -27.22
N MET A 4 -16.99 -1.40 -27.73
CA MET A 4 -15.64 -1.77 -27.23
C MET A 4 -14.62 -0.67 -27.51
N VAL A 5 -14.69 -0.02 -28.68
CA VAL A 5 -13.80 1.09 -29.05
C VAL A 5 -14.07 2.32 -28.17
N CYS A 6 -15.35 2.67 -27.96
CA CYS A 6 -15.72 3.75 -27.05
C CYS A 6 -15.32 3.45 -25.60
N GLN A 7 -15.54 2.22 -25.13
CA GLN A 7 -15.15 1.81 -23.78
C GLN A 7 -13.63 1.92 -23.58
N TYR A 8 -12.83 1.43 -24.53
CA TYR A 8 -11.38 1.56 -24.49
C TYR A 8 -10.90 3.02 -24.52
N MET A 9 -11.55 3.85 -25.34
CA MET A 9 -11.26 5.27 -25.44
C MET A 9 -11.52 6.01 -24.12
N LEU A 10 -12.66 5.74 -23.47
CA LEU A 10 -13.03 6.36 -22.19
C LEU A 10 -12.20 5.83 -21.01
N GLU A 11 -12.00 4.52 -20.92
CA GLU A 11 -11.34 3.90 -19.76
C GLU A 11 -9.81 4.05 -19.79
N HIS A 12 -9.21 4.14 -20.98
CA HIS A 12 -7.75 4.18 -21.11
C HIS A 12 -7.23 5.47 -21.74
N TYR A 13 -7.66 5.82 -22.96
CA TYR A 13 -7.08 6.97 -23.66
C TYR A 13 -7.42 8.31 -22.99
N GLN A 14 -8.66 8.49 -22.56
CA GLN A 14 -9.09 9.71 -21.88
C GLN A 14 -8.35 9.89 -20.54
N VAL A 15 -8.27 8.84 -19.72
CA VAL A 15 -7.52 8.85 -18.45
C VAL A 15 -6.05 9.18 -18.68
N CYS A 16 -5.43 8.63 -19.72
CA CYS A 16 -4.05 8.94 -20.08
C CYS A 16 -3.88 10.40 -20.54
N ALA A 17 -4.82 10.95 -21.32
CA ALA A 17 -4.79 12.33 -21.77
C ALA A 17 -4.96 13.33 -20.62
N GLU A 18 -5.88 13.04 -19.69
CA GLU A 18 -6.07 13.83 -18.45
C GLU A 18 -4.81 13.80 -17.59
N ARG A 19 -4.20 12.62 -17.40
CA ARG A 19 -2.94 12.48 -16.68
C ARG A 19 -1.79 13.24 -17.36
N TYR A 20 -1.67 13.14 -18.68
CA TYR A 20 -0.67 13.89 -19.44
C TYR A 20 -0.81 15.39 -19.18
N THR A 21 -2.03 15.92 -19.33
CA THR A 21 -2.35 17.33 -19.11
C THR A 21 -1.99 17.77 -17.69
N ARG A 22 -2.37 16.97 -16.68
CA ARG A 22 -2.06 17.25 -15.27
C ARG A 22 -0.56 17.28 -14.99
N LEU A 23 0.20 16.36 -15.58
CA LEU A 23 1.64 16.24 -15.32
C LEU A 23 2.48 17.28 -16.07
N THR A 24 2.05 17.71 -17.25
CA THR A 24 2.76 18.70 -18.07
C THR A 24 2.36 20.15 -17.78
N ALA A 25 1.29 20.36 -17.00
CA ALA A 25 0.90 21.68 -16.53
C ALA A 25 2.03 22.37 -15.73
N ASP A 26 1.96 23.70 -15.64
CA ASP A 26 2.90 24.54 -14.89
C ASP A 26 4.37 24.20 -15.17
N ASP A 27 4.73 24.18 -16.47
CA ASP A 27 6.06 23.81 -16.95
C ASP A 27 6.50 22.41 -16.44
N CYS A 28 5.60 21.44 -16.38
CA CYS A 28 5.87 20.08 -15.88
C CYS A 28 6.29 20.02 -14.39
N ALA A 29 5.84 20.96 -13.55
CA ALA A 29 6.18 21.00 -12.13
C ALA A 29 5.88 19.67 -11.40
N ARG A 30 4.69 19.09 -11.63
CA ARG A 30 4.28 17.82 -11.02
C ARG A 30 5.11 16.63 -11.49
N LEU A 31 5.41 16.56 -12.79
CA LEU A 31 6.27 15.52 -13.34
C LEU A 31 7.69 15.58 -12.76
N ARG A 32 8.25 16.79 -12.60
CA ARG A 32 9.55 16.98 -11.95
C ARG A 32 9.53 16.57 -10.48
N ALA A 33 8.46 16.90 -9.75
CA ALA A 33 8.26 16.49 -8.37
C ALA A 33 8.18 14.96 -8.25
N LEU A 34 7.39 14.30 -9.11
CA LEU A 34 7.29 12.84 -9.18
C LEU A 34 8.67 12.20 -9.45
N ALA A 35 9.40 12.67 -10.46
CA ALA A 35 10.74 12.14 -10.77
C ALA A 35 11.77 12.37 -9.65
N ALA A 36 11.68 13.48 -8.92
CA ALA A 36 12.50 13.72 -7.74
C ALA A 36 12.13 12.78 -6.59
N TRP A 37 10.83 12.56 -6.36
CA TRP A 37 10.32 11.59 -5.40
C TRP A 37 10.80 10.17 -5.71
N GLU A 38 10.68 9.71 -6.96
CA GLU A 38 11.12 8.36 -7.35
C GLU A 38 12.60 8.12 -7.05
N ARG A 39 13.47 9.10 -7.39
CA ARG A 39 14.91 9.01 -7.10
C ARG A 39 15.18 8.93 -5.59
N ARG A 40 14.50 9.77 -4.80
CA ARG A 40 14.62 9.80 -3.34
C ARG A 40 14.18 8.47 -2.73
N VAL A 41 13.01 7.96 -3.11
CA VAL A 41 12.50 6.66 -2.66
C VAL A 41 13.43 5.53 -3.02
N ARG A 42 13.91 5.45 -4.27
CA ARG A 42 14.86 4.40 -4.69
C ARG A 42 16.16 4.43 -3.89
N GLY A 43 16.68 5.61 -3.58
CA GLY A 43 17.90 5.77 -2.78
C GLY A 43 17.74 5.33 -1.33
N ALA A 44 16.62 5.70 -0.69
CA ALA A 44 16.38 5.44 0.73
C ALA A 44 15.71 4.08 1.02
N TRP A 45 15.23 3.35 0.01
CA TRP A 45 14.45 2.11 0.22
C TRP A 45 15.20 0.99 0.98
N GLY A 46 16.53 1.05 1.00
CA GLY A 46 17.36 0.14 1.79
C GLY A 46 17.18 0.30 3.31
N GLU A 47 16.73 1.47 3.75
CA GLU A 47 16.53 1.82 5.16
C GLU A 47 15.14 1.43 5.67
N VAL A 48 14.18 1.25 4.75
CA VAL A 48 12.79 0.91 5.10
C VAL A 48 12.71 -0.50 5.68
N ARG A 49 12.22 -0.59 6.92
CA ARG A 49 12.01 -1.87 7.62
C ARG A 49 10.69 -1.84 8.35
N ALA A 50 9.98 -2.97 8.35
CA ALA A 50 8.76 -3.15 9.12
C ALA A 50 8.92 -4.38 10.03
N TRP A 51 8.47 -4.27 11.28
CA TRP A 51 8.58 -5.34 12.28
C TRP A 51 7.51 -5.18 13.36
N GLU A 52 7.55 -6.06 14.38
CA GLU A 52 6.62 -6.03 15.52
C GLU A 52 5.16 -6.05 15.07
N VAL A 53 4.86 -6.93 14.11
CA VAL A 53 3.47 -7.13 13.66
C VAL A 53 2.69 -7.78 14.79
N SER A 54 1.65 -7.10 15.25
CA SER A 54 0.75 -7.56 16.29
C SER A 54 -0.68 -7.57 15.79
N ALA A 55 -1.44 -8.57 16.23
CA ALA A 55 -2.86 -8.66 15.98
C ALA A 55 -3.61 -8.85 17.30
N ALA A 56 -4.60 -8.01 17.54
CA ALA A 56 -5.48 -8.09 18.69
C ALA A 56 -6.90 -8.48 18.25
N GLY A 57 -7.59 -9.25 19.09
CA GLY A 57 -8.95 -9.72 18.81
C GLY A 57 -9.03 -11.01 17.99
N THR A 58 -7.91 -11.70 17.79
CA THR A 58 -7.84 -12.98 17.04
C THR A 58 -8.60 -14.12 17.74
N GLU A 59 -8.54 -14.20 19.07
CA GLU A 59 -9.22 -15.24 19.87
C GLU A 59 -10.74 -15.07 19.91
N ALA A 60 -11.21 -13.83 19.75
CA ALA A 60 -12.62 -13.47 19.72
C ALA A 60 -13.14 -13.21 18.29
N ALA A 61 -12.34 -13.56 17.27
CA ALA A 61 -12.64 -13.35 15.86
C ALA A 61 -13.82 -14.25 15.42
N ARG A 62 -15.03 -13.83 15.76
CA ARG A 62 -16.27 -14.36 15.20
C ARG A 62 -16.49 -13.76 13.81
N VAL A 63 -17.22 -14.46 12.96
CA VAL A 63 -17.69 -13.91 11.69
C VAL A 63 -18.48 -12.62 11.97
N GLY A 64 -18.09 -11.52 11.34
CA GLY A 64 -18.61 -10.17 11.60
C GLY A 64 -17.83 -9.35 12.64
N GLY A 65 -16.78 -9.90 13.25
CA GLY A 65 -15.86 -9.16 14.13
C GLY A 65 -14.76 -8.42 13.37
N GLU A 66 -13.91 -7.70 14.11
CA GLU A 66 -12.75 -6.99 13.57
C GLU A 66 -11.46 -7.45 14.26
N ILE A 67 -10.40 -7.65 13.50
CA ILE A 67 -9.04 -7.85 14.02
C ILE A 67 -8.27 -6.55 13.86
N ARG A 68 -7.71 -6.03 14.95
CA ARG A 68 -6.83 -4.86 14.89
C ARG A 68 -5.42 -5.33 14.61
N VAL A 69 -4.84 -4.89 13.51
CA VAL A 69 -3.44 -5.16 13.14
C VAL A 69 -2.64 -3.88 13.34
N ALA A 70 -1.46 -4.01 13.93
CA ALA A 70 -0.51 -2.92 14.09
C ALA A 70 0.92 -3.40 13.81
N CYS A 71 1.77 -2.49 13.35
CA CYS A 71 3.19 -2.74 13.15
C CYS A 71 4.01 -1.47 13.37
N ARG A 72 5.33 -1.64 13.51
CA ARG A 72 6.30 -0.56 13.48
C ARG A 72 7.03 -0.53 12.15
N VAL A 73 7.28 0.67 11.64
CA VAL A 73 7.98 0.86 10.37
C VAL A 73 9.04 1.95 10.53
N ALA A 74 10.31 1.61 10.35
CA ALA A 74 11.36 2.59 10.11
C ALA A 74 11.30 3.05 8.66
N LEU A 75 11.27 4.37 8.44
CA LEU A 75 11.23 4.96 7.11
C LEU A 75 12.59 5.49 6.64
N GLY A 76 13.59 5.53 7.54
CA GLY A 76 14.88 6.17 7.25
C GLY A 76 14.68 7.64 6.94
N SER A 77 15.18 8.09 5.79
CA SER A 77 15.00 9.46 5.32
C SER A 77 13.66 9.72 4.58
N LEU A 78 12.76 8.75 4.50
CA LEU A 78 11.44 8.92 3.86
C LEU A 78 10.40 9.46 4.83
N ALA A 79 9.44 10.20 4.28
CA ALA A 79 8.30 10.69 5.04
C ALA A 79 7.16 9.66 5.03
N PRO A 80 6.26 9.65 6.03
CA PRO A 80 5.10 8.76 6.06
C PRO A 80 4.19 8.82 4.83
N GLU A 81 4.18 9.96 4.13
CA GLU A 81 3.40 10.19 2.92
C GLU A 81 4.00 9.48 1.70
N ASP A 82 5.31 9.23 1.71
CA ASP A 82 6.03 8.57 0.62
C ASP A 82 5.77 7.05 0.56
N VAL A 83 5.07 6.50 1.55
CA VAL A 83 4.80 5.08 1.69
C VAL A 83 3.32 4.78 1.95
N ALA A 84 2.90 3.59 1.54
CA ALA A 84 1.69 2.93 2.00
C ALA A 84 2.09 1.68 2.78
N VAL A 85 1.60 1.57 4.01
CA VAL A 85 1.72 0.35 4.80
C VAL A 85 0.39 -0.39 4.67
N GLN A 86 0.44 -1.64 4.27
CA GLN A 86 -0.74 -2.44 3.96
C GLN A 86 -0.72 -3.76 4.71
N VAL A 87 -1.90 -4.20 5.13
CA VAL A 87 -2.10 -5.59 5.52
C VAL A 87 -2.65 -6.35 4.32
N TYR A 88 -1.90 -7.36 3.90
CA TYR A 88 -2.28 -8.33 2.90
C TYR A 88 -2.88 -9.55 3.59
N HIS A 89 -4.19 -9.80 3.41
CA HIS A 89 -4.91 -10.84 4.15
C HIS A 89 -5.82 -11.66 3.25
N GLY A 90 -6.09 -12.90 3.66
CA GLY A 90 -6.95 -13.81 2.91
C GLY A 90 -6.99 -15.20 3.52
N ARG A 91 -7.61 -16.14 2.81
CA ARG A 91 -7.68 -17.54 3.26
C ARG A 91 -6.33 -18.22 3.07
N LEU A 92 -5.93 -19.01 4.06
CA LEU A 92 -4.77 -19.88 3.91
C LEU A 92 -5.15 -21.13 3.12
N ASP A 93 -4.32 -21.49 2.15
CA ASP A 93 -4.36 -22.79 1.51
C ASP A 93 -3.68 -23.86 2.40
N GLU A 94 -3.65 -25.10 1.92
CA GLU A 94 -3.04 -26.24 2.61
C GLU A 94 -1.54 -26.07 2.87
N HIS A 95 -0.87 -25.17 2.13
CA HIS A 95 0.54 -24.85 2.27
C HIS A 95 0.78 -23.58 3.09
N GLY A 96 -0.25 -23.00 3.70
CA GLY A 96 -0.15 -21.76 4.46
C GLY A 96 0.09 -20.52 3.60
N ARG A 97 -0.22 -20.55 2.31
CA ARG A 97 -0.18 -19.38 1.43
C ARG A 97 -1.52 -18.67 1.43
N ILE A 98 -1.49 -17.35 1.33
CA ILE A 98 -2.70 -16.53 1.29
C ILE A 98 -3.27 -16.55 -0.14
N GLY A 99 -4.42 -17.18 -0.32
CA GLY A 99 -5.18 -17.21 -1.58
C GLY A 99 -6.21 -16.09 -1.67
N ALA A 100 -6.41 -15.56 -2.89
CA ALA A 100 -7.37 -14.49 -3.21
C ALA A 100 -7.28 -13.30 -2.23
N ALA A 101 -6.07 -12.88 -1.90
CA ALA A 101 -5.86 -11.92 -0.83
C ALA A 101 -6.31 -10.51 -1.22
N GLN A 102 -6.71 -9.76 -0.21
CA GLN A 102 -7.02 -8.34 -0.27
C GLN A 102 -5.95 -7.55 0.48
N ALA A 103 -5.80 -6.28 0.11
CA ALA A 103 -4.91 -5.35 0.78
C ALA A 103 -5.72 -4.22 1.41
N VAL A 104 -5.45 -3.92 2.68
CA VAL A 104 -6.05 -2.81 3.42
C VAL A 104 -4.94 -1.89 3.90
N ASP A 105 -5.06 -0.59 3.63
CA ASP A 105 -4.11 0.42 4.10
C ASP A 105 -4.21 0.57 5.62
N LEU A 106 -3.05 0.58 6.28
CA LEU A 106 -2.90 0.93 7.69
C LEU A 106 -2.72 2.45 7.82
N ALA A 107 -3.41 3.03 8.79
CA ALA A 107 -3.26 4.44 9.13
C ALA A 107 -2.00 4.63 9.98
N GLY A 108 -1.23 5.69 9.71
CA GLY A 108 -0.14 6.12 10.58
C GLY A 108 -0.72 6.70 11.88
N GLU A 109 -0.34 6.15 13.02
CA GLU A 109 -0.70 6.63 14.36
C GLU A 109 0.33 7.63 14.93
N GLY A 110 1.34 7.98 14.13
CA GLY A 110 2.40 8.94 14.48
C GLY A 110 3.77 8.30 14.67
N GLU A 111 4.76 9.14 14.99
CA GLU A 111 6.13 8.71 15.27
C GLU A 111 6.21 8.06 16.66
N ALA A 112 6.82 6.87 16.72
CA ALA A 112 7.12 6.11 17.92
C ALA A 112 8.57 6.31 18.40
N GLY A 113 9.25 7.33 17.86
CA GLY A 113 10.62 7.73 18.18
C GLY A 113 11.67 7.25 17.15
N ALA A 114 12.74 8.03 17.01
CA ALA A 114 13.91 7.71 16.19
C ALA A 114 13.60 7.36 14.72
N GLY A 115 12.65 8.04 14.09
CA GLY A 115 12.27 7.79 12.69
C GLY A 115 11.46 6.49 12.48
N VAL A 116 10.95 5.90 13.57
CA VAL A 116 10.04 4.76 13.55
C VAL A 116 8.62 5.27 13.69
N PHE A 117 7.73 4.79 12.83
CA PHE A 117 6.32 5.16 12.82
C PHE A 117 5.46 3.95 13.16
N ARG A 118 4.39 4.18 13.92
CA ARG A 118 3.39 3.16 14.22
C ARG A 118 2.30 3.22 13.17
N TYR A 119 1.94 2.08 12.62
CA TYR A 119 0.82 1.94 11.69
C TYR A 119 -0.18 0.94 12.24
N ALA A 120 -1.47 1.25 12.13
CA ALA A 120 -2.52 0.36 12.59
C ALA A 120 -3.80 0.48 11.77
N GLY A 121 -4.61 -0.56 11.82
CA GLY A 121 -5.82 -0.68 11.02
C GLY A 121 -6.65 -1.87 11.44
N ARG A 122 -7.81 -2.01 10.80
CA ARG A 122 -8.80 -3.02 11.13
C ARG A 122 -9.07 -3.90 9.93
N LEU A 123 -9.06 -5.20 10.18
CA LEU A 123 -9.43 -6.21 9.20
C LEU A 123 -10.81 -6.78 9.54
N PRO A 124 -11.78 -6.72 8.62
CA PRO A 124 -13.07 -7.35 8.84
C PRO A 124 -12.94 -8.88 8.76
N CYS A 125 -13.52 -9.59 9.74
CA CYS A 125 -13.64 -11.04 9.74
C CYS A 125 -14.88 -11.46 8.96
N GLU A 126 -14.83 -11.39 7.64
CA GLU A 126 -16.00 -11.62 6.79
C GLU A 126 -16.41 -13.09 6.66
N ARG A 127 -15.47 -14.02 6.88
CA ARG A 127 -15.65 -15.44 6.58
C ARG A 127 -15.05 -16.33 7.65
N SER A 128 -15.69 -17.47 7.90
CA SER A 128 -15.15 -18.53 8.74
C SER A 128 -14.04 -19.29 8.02
N GLY A 129 -13.04 -19.77 8.78
CA GLY A 129 -11.93 -20.57 8.28
C GLY A 129 -10.57 -20.03 8.70
N ARG A 130 -9.49 -20.73 8.30
CA ARG A 130 -8.11 -20.33 8.62
C ARG A 130 -7.72 -19.14 7.73
N MET A 131 -7.64 -17.96 8.35
CA MET A 131 -7.18 -16.73 7.70
C MET A 131 -5.72 -16.46 8.05
N GLY A 132 -5.00 -15.88 7.11
CA GLY A 132 -3.64 -15.41 7.28
C GLY A 132 -3.54 -13.96 6.87
N PHE A 133 -2.60 -13.24 7.46
CA PHE A 133 -2.27 -11.89 7.06
C PHE A 133 -0.76 -11.67 7.15
N ALA A 134 -0.26 -10.73 6.36
CA ALA A 134 1.11 -10.26 6.36
C ALA A 134 1.11 -8.75 6.12
N VAL A 135 2.04 -8.03 6.74
CA VAL A 135 2.20 -6.58 6.52
C VAL A 135 3.23 -6.34 5.43
N ARG A 136 2.96 -5.40 4.53
CA ARG A 136 3.90 -4.93 3.52
C ARG A 136 3.96 -3.41 3.47
N VAL A 137 5.10 -2.89 3.05
CA VAL A 137 5.34 -1.46 2.80
C VAL A 137 5.63 -1.28 1.31
N LEU A 138 4.99 -0.28 0.71
CA LEU A 138 5.07 0.09 -0.70
C LEU A 138 5.32 1.59 -0.83
N PRO A 139 6.02 2.05 -1.87
CA PRO A 139 6.04 3.48 -2.20
C PRO A 139 4.63 3.97 -2.53
N ARG A 140 4.32 5.20 -2.15
CA ARG A 140 3.07 5.88 -2.52
C ARG A 140 3.35 7.32 -2.92
N HIS A 141 2.77 7.72 -4.04
CA HIS A 141 2.71 9.11 -4.48
C HIS A 141 1.39 9.36 -5.21
N GLU A 142 0.82 10.55 -5.06
CA GLU A 142 -0.49 10.90 -5.65
C GLU A 142 -0.52 10.83 -7.20
N ASP A 143 0.64 11.05 -7.84
CA ASP A 143 0.80 10.99 -9.30
C ASP A 143 1.33 9.65 -9.84
N GLN A 144 1.57 8.68 -8.95
CA GLN A 144 1.99 7.34 -9.35
C GLN A 144 0.90 6.69 -10.21
N LEU A 145 1.28 6.04 -11.31
CA LEU A 145 0.31 5.40 -12.19
C LEU A 145 -0.26 4.12 -11.55
N HIS A 146 0.61 3.38 -10.86
CA HIS A 146 0.26 2.11 -10.23
C HIS A 146 1.14 1.86 -8.99
N PRO A 147 0.59 1.33 -7.87
CA PRO A 147 1.35 1.14 -6.63
C PRO A 147 2.65 0.32 -6.76
N HIS A 148 2.73 -0.54 -7.78
CA HIS A 148 3.89 -1.41 -8.04
C HIS A 148 4.87 -0.87 -9.11
N GLU A 149 4.69 0.36 -9.59
CA GLU A 149 5.52 0.98 -10.64
C GLU A 149 7.03 0.93 -10.33
N LEU A 150 7.42 1.20 -9.08
CA LEU A 150 8.84 1.20 -8.70
C LEU A 150 9.43 -0.20 -8.47
N ARG A 151 8.60 -1.25 -8.42
CA ARG A 151 8.98 -2.63 -8.05
C ARG A 151 9.68 -2.74 -6.70
N LEU A 152 9.36 -1.83 -5.80
CA LEU A 152 9.86 -1.78 -4.43
C LEU A 152 8.76 -2.25 -3.49
N MET A 153 9.08 -3.24 -2.66
CA MET A 153 8.17 -3.76 -1.63
C MET A 153 9.02 -4.33 -0.49
N ARG A 154 8.61 -4.08 0.75
CA ARG A 154 9.18 -4.73 1.94
C ARG A 154 8.07 -5.45 2.68
N TRP A 155 8.29 -6.71 3.01
CA TRP A 155 7.44 -7.44 3.93
C TRP A 155 7.93 -7.18 5.36
N ALA A 156 7.02 -7.14 6.32
CA ALA A 156 7.39 -7.08 7.71
C ALA A 156 8.04 -8.40 8.15
N GLU A 157 9.09 -8.28 8.95
CA GLU A 157 9.83 -9.38 9.58
C GLU A 157 9.17 -9.82 10.90
#